data_AF-A0A2P4QA23-F1
#
_entry.id   AF-A0A2P4QA23-F1
#
_cell.length_a   1.000
_cell.length_b   1.000
_cell.length_c   1.000
_cell.angle_alpha   90.00
_cell.angle_beta   90.00
_cell.angle_gamma   90.00
#
_symmetry.space_group_name_H-M   'P 1'
#
loop_
_entity.id
_entity.type
_entity.pdbx_description
1 polymer ?
#
loop_
_entity_poly.entity_id
_entity_poly.type
_entity_poly.pdbx_seq_one_letter_code
_entity_poly.pdbx_strand_id
1 'polypeptide(L)'
;MTTNLAYFNAPPESWTIHGYYKFRKLQSDFSGVFRKENSWLNDNLKTIINNLESKFSHQKVKRAQELLHILKNQMSDANVAVFWKEVDHERELNIVRNEGRLQSVKVTTDGVLNAIRTTNEIHQHNLLSLLPAGYSPKIGLNSDEQNTKSDFSSEYTPSTLLDSSSEYTPSDESGEDDVILVKIEQISTKKNQIVVHQRNLRILS
;
A
#
# COMPACT_ATOMS: atom_id res chain seq x y z
N MET A 1 -1.35 21.80 3.51
CA MET A 1 -2.27 20.66 3.67
C MET A 1 -3.68 21.16 3.42
N THR A 2 -4.47 20.46 2.62
CA THR A 2 -5.91 20.74 2.41
C THR A 2 -6.68 20.31 3.66
N THR A 3 -7.46 21.22 4.23
CA THR A 3 -8.30 20.94 5.41
C THR A 3 -9.54 20.17 4.97
N ASN A 4 -9.83 19.05 5.64
CA ASN A 4 -11.05 18.26 5.38
C ASN A 4 -12.11 18.62 6.42
N LEU A 5 -13.06 19.46 6.02
CA LEU A 5 -14.10 19.99 6.90
C LEU A 5 -15.45 19.26 6.79
N ALA A 6 -15.53 18.16 6.04
CA ALA A 6 -16.79 17.48 5.75
C ALA A 6 -17.55 17.03 7.02
N TYR A 7 -16.85 16.54 8.04
CA TYR A 7 -17.46 16.20 9.33
C TYR A 7 -18.13 17.41 10.01
N PHE A 8 -17.55 18.60 9.86
CA PHE A 8 -18.02 19.84 10.48
C PHE A 8 -19.15 20.53 9.70
N ASN A 9 -19.69 19.88 8.67
CA ASN A 9 -20.93 20.33 8.04
C ASN A 9 -22.15 20.03 8.93
N ALA A 10 -22.09 18.95 9.72
CA ALA A 10 -23.14 18.59 10.68
C ALA A 10 -23.38 19.67 11.75
N PRO A 11 -24.55 19.65 12.42
CA PRO A 11 -24.82 20.52 13.57
C PRO A 11 -23.77 20.36 14.68
N PRO A 12 -23.27 21.45 15.28
CA PRO A 12 -22.16 21.41 16.24
C PRO A 12 -22.43 20.54 17.48
N GLU A 13 -23.67 20.39 17.90
CA GLU A 13 -24.09 19.57 19.04
C GLU A 13 -23.75 18.09 18.84
N SER A 14 -23.69 17.64 17.58
CA SER A 14 -23.33 16.26 17.23
C SER A 14 -21.81 16.01 17.25
N TRP A 15 -20.99 17.07 17.28
CA TRP A 15 -19.55 16.92 17.16
C TRP A 15 -18.95 16.35 18.44
N THR A 16 -18.27 15.24 18.29
CA THR A 16 -17.40 14.65 19.31
C THR A 16 -16.06 14.27 18.68
N ILE A 17 -15.00 14.16 19.50
CA ILE A 17 -13.68 13.69 19.04
C ILE A 17 -13.79 12.25 18.51
N HIS A 18 -14.45 11.38 19.27
CA HIS A 18 -14.68 10.00 18.83
C HIS A 18 -15.49 9.94 17.53
N GLY A 19 -16.53 10.76 17.38
CA GLY A 19 -17.31 10.87 16.15
C GLY A 19 -16.47 11.31 14.95
N TYR A 20 -15.53 12.24 15.15
CA TYR A 20 -14.60 12.66 14.11
C TYR A 20 -13.71 11.49 13.66
N TYR A 21 -13.17 10.72 14.60
CA TYR A 21 -12.35 9.56 14.26
C TYR A 21 -13.14 8.44 13.57
N LYS A 22 -14.39 8.20 13.98
CA LYS A 22 -15.30 7.29 13.27
C LYS A 22 -15.54 7.75 11.84
N PHE A 23 -15.80 9.04 11.63
CA PHE A 23 -15.94 9.60 10.29
C PHE A 23 -14.66 9.43 9.46
N ARG A 24 -13.49 9.70 10.05
CA ARG A 24 -12.18 9.56 9.41
C ARG A 24 -11.87 8.12 9.02
N LYS A 25 -12.19 7.12 9.85
CA LYS A 25 -11.98 5.69 9.56
C LYS A 25 -12.70 5.23 8.27
N LEU A 26 -13.76 5.93 7.86
CA LEU A 26 -14.51 5.63 6.63
C LEU A 26 -13.92 6.28 5.37
N GLN A 27 -12.96 7.20 5.51
CA GLN A 27 -12.34 7.87 4.38
C GLN A 27 -11.22 7.02 3.79
N SER A 28 -11.05 7.05 2.47
CA SER A 28 -10.02 6.28 1.77
C SER A 28 -8.60 6.68 2.14
N ASP A 29 -8.40 7.94 2.56
CA ASP A 29 -7.12 8.52 2.97
C ASP A 29 -6.89 8.42 4.49
N PHE A 30 -7.65 7.57 5.19
CA PHE A 30 -7.42 7.30 6.60
C PHE A 30 -6.03 6.72 6.82
N SER A 31 -5.20 7.42 7.58
CA SER A 31 -3.83 6.99 7.82
C SER A 31 -3.72 5.86 8.83
N GLY A 32 -4.73 5.68 9.68
CA GLY A 32 -4.65 4.78 10.82
C GLY A 32 -3.60 5.19 11.86
N VAL A 33 -2.95 6.35 11.75
CA VAL A 33 -1.91 6.80 12.69
C VAL A 33 -2.46 7.91 13.57
N PHE A 34 -2.57 7.63 14.88
CA PHE A 34 -3.13 8.57 15.86
C PHE A 34 -2.57 9.98 15.73
N ARG A 35 -1.24 10.13 15.76
CA ARG A 35 -0.60 11.46 15.71
C ARG A 35 -0.99 12.25 14.46
N LYS A 36 -1.11 11.58 13.31
CA LYS A 36 -1.44 12.22 12.02
C LYS A 36 -2.91 12.63 11.99
N GLU A 37 -3.82 11.72 12.33
CA GLU A 37 -5.26 12.03 12.39
C GLU A 37 -5.59 13.09 13.45
N ASN A 38 -4.88 13.07 14.58
CA ASN A 38 -5.01 14.09 15.62
C ASN A 38 -4.49 15.46 15.17
N SER A 39 -3.41 15.51 14.38
CA SER A 39 -2.93 16.76 13.78
C SER A 39 -3.99 17.35 12.86
N TRP A 40 -4.61 16.52 12.01
CA TRP A 40 -5.68 16.98 11.13
C TRP A 40 -6.90 17.50 11.88
N LEU A 41 -7.32 16.82 12.95
CA LEU A 41 -8.39 17.31 13.81
C LEU A 41 -8.04 18.68 14.39
N ASN A 42 -6.82 18.85 14.91
CA ASN A 42 -6.34 20.11 15.47
C ASN A 42 -6.38 21.26 14.44
N ASP A 43 -5.86 21.00 13.23
CA ASP A 43 -5.79 22.01 12.16
C ASP A 43 -7.20 22.40 11.66
N ASN A 44 -8.09 21.42 11.53
CA ASN A 44 -9.49 21.66 11.18
C ASN A 44 -10.21 22.52 12.23
N LEU A 45 -10.04 22.20 13.53
CA LEU A 45 -10.63 22.98 14.61
C LEU A 45 -10.09 24.41 14.64
N LYS A 46 -8.78 24.60 14.48
CA LYS A 46 -8.16 25.93 14.38
C LYS A 46 -8.68 26.72 13.18
N THR A 47 -8.89 26.06 12.04
CA THR A 47 -9.47 26.70 10.85
C THR A 47 -10.87 27.23 11.13
N ILE A 48 -11.71 26.43 11.80
CA ILE A 48 -13.05 26.84 12.22
C ILE A 48 -12.99 28.01 13.21
N ILE A 49 -12.07 27.95 14.18
CA ILE A 49 -11.92 28.98 15.22
C ILE A 49 -11.47 30.32 14.65
N ASN A 50 -10.49 30.30 13.72
CA ASN A 50 -9.96 31.51 13.11
C ASN A 50 -11.03 32.25 12.28
N ASN A 51 -11.99 31.51 11.72
CA ASN A 51 -13.22 32.02 11.07
C ASN A 51 -13.00 33.27 10.19
N LEU A 52 -11.90 33.31 9.43
CA LEU A 52 -11.41 34.54 8.76
C LEU A 52 -12.43 35.18 7.81
N GLU A 53 -13.37 34.39 7.30
CA GLU A 53 -14.43 34.82 6.37
C GLU A 53 -15.84 34.77 7.00
N SER A 54 -15.96 34.66 8.32
CA SER A 54 -17.25 34.47 9.02
C SER A 54 -18.10 33.31 8.48
N LYS A 55 -17.46 32.30 7.86
CA LYS A 55 -18.11 31.12 7.25
C LYS A 55 -18.80 30.24 8.29
N PHE A 56 -18.36 30.30 9.54
CA PHE A 56 -18.89 29.50 10.63
C PHE A 56 -19.73 30.36 11.57
N SER A 57 -20.92 29.85 11.92
CA SER A 57 -21.76 30.42 12.97
C SER A 57 -21.02 30.50 14.31
N HIS A 58 -21.42 31.43 15.16
CA HIS A 58 -20.85 31.58 16.51
C HIS A 58 -20.93 30.27 17.33
N GLN A 59 -22.02 29.50 17.19
CA GLN A 59 -22.17 28.20 17.85
C GLN A 59 -21.12 27.18 17.41
N LYS A 60 -20.86 27.09 16.09
CA LYS A 60 -19.81 26.21 15.54
C LYS A 60 -18.41 26.62 16.03
N VAL A 61 -18.12 27.91 16.08
CA VAL A 61 -16.84 28.44 16.61
C VAL A 61 -16.68 28.06 18.08
N LYS A 62 -17.69 28.33 18.91
CA LYS A 62 -17.67 27.99 20.34
C LYS A 62 -17.45 26.49 20.55
N ARG A 63 -18.18 25.65 19.82
CA ARG A 63 -18.03 24.19 19.90
C ARG A 63 -16.64 23.72 19.49
N ALA A 64 -16.06 24.32 18.44
CA ALA A 64 -14.71 23.99 18.02
C ALA A 64 -13.66 24.35 19.09
N GLN A 65 -13.84 25.48 19.81
CA GLN A 65 -12.98 25.86 20.94
C GLN A 65 -13.08 24.84 22.08
N GLU A 66 -14.28 24.40 22.44
CA GLU A 66 -14.50 23.36 23.46
C GLU A 66 -13.79 22.06 23.08
N LEU A 67 -13.96 21.59 21.83
CA LEU A 67 -13.32 20.38 21.33
C LEU A 67 -11.79 20.52 21.32
N LEU A 68 -11.26 21.68 20.92
CA LEU A 68 -9.81 21.92 20.91
C LEU A 68 -9.22 21.90 22.32
N HIS A 69 -9.97 22.41 23.31
CA HIS A 69 -9.55 22.40 24.71
C HIS A 69 -9.42 20.96 25.25
N ILE A 70 -10.42 20.11 24.99
CA ILE A 70 -10.40 18.72 25.45
C ILE A 70 -9.47 17.81 24.64
N LEU A 71 -9.08 18.21 23.41
CA LEU A 71 -8.25 17.41 22.51
C LEU A 71 -6.93 16.96 23.14
N LYS A 72 -6.33 17.79 24.00
CA LYS A 72 -5.08 17.48 24.70
C LYS A 72 -5.20 16.24 25.59
N ASN A 73 -6.37 16.05 26.21
CA ASN A 73 -6.64 14.98 27.16
C ASN A 73 -7.62 13.95 26.60
N GLN A 74 -7.77 13.88 25.27
CA GLN A 74 -8.77 13.02 24.62
C GLN A 74 -8.61 11.53 24.91
N MET A 75 -7.38 11.08 25.22
CA MET A 75 -7.12 9.68 25.56
C MET A 75 -7.71 9.29 26.92
N SER A 76 -8.14 10.26 27.74
CA SER A 76 -8.92 10.01 28.95
C SER A 76 -10.38 9.64 28.66
N ASP A 77 -10.89 9.91 27.45
CA ASP A 77 -12.19 9.41 27.00
C ASP A 77 -12.05 7.93 26.61
N ALA A 78 -12.78 7.07 27.34
CA ALA A 78 -12.74 5.63 27.13
C ALA A 78 -13.10 5.22 25.69
N ASN A 79 -14.02 5.93 25.04
CA ASN A 79 -14.42 5.60 23.68
C ASN A 79 -13.31 5.92 22.67
N VAL A 80 -12.62 7.04 22.87
CA VAL A 80 -11.47 7.42 22.02
C VAL A 80 -10.32 6.45 22.23
N ALA A 81 -10.03 6.08 23.49
CA ALA A 81 -8.98 5.14 23.81
C ALA A 81 -9.24 3.75 23.23
N VAL A 82 -10.46 3.22 23.39
CA VAL A 82 -10.85 1.91 22.83
C VAL A 82 -10.77 1.93 21.30
N PHE A 83 -11.29 2.97 20.66
CA PHE A 83 -11.20 3.11 19.20
C PHE A 83 -9.74 3.04 18.70
N TRP A 84 -8.82 3.77 19.33
CA TRP A 84 -7.43 3.77 18.90
C TRP A 84 -6.72 2.45 19.20
N LYS A 85 -7.05 1.80 20.31
CA LYS A 85 -6.56 0.44 20.60
C LYS A 85 -7.00 -0.57 19.53
N GLU A 86 -8.23 -0.48 19.06
CA GLU A 86 -8.75 -1.34 17.98
C GLU A 86 -8.05 -1.06 16.66
N VAL A 87 -7.89 0.22 16.27
CA VAL A 87 -7.18 0.61 15.05
C VAL A 87 -5.72 0.16 15.08
N ASP A 88 -5.07 0.28 16.24
CA ASP A 88 -3.70 -0.15 16.44
C ASP A 88 -3.56 -1.67 16.32
N HIS A 89 -4.49 -2.42 16.91
CA HIS A 89 -4.53 -3.87 16.80
C HIS A 89 -4.80 -4.36 15.37
N GLU A 90 -5.75 -3.75 14.65
CA GLU A 90 -6.02 -4.05 13.23
C GLU A 90 -4.77 -3.83 12.37
N ARG A 91 -4.02 -2.76 12.65
CA ARG A 91 -2.76 -2.45 11.95
C ARG A 91 -1.68 -3.48 12.24
N GLU A 92 -1.48 -3.86 13.50
CA GLU A 92 -0.52 -4.90 13.89
C GLU A 92 -0.82 -6.24 13.22
N LEU A 93 -2.08 -6.67 13.20
CA LEU A 93 -2.50 -7.89 12.51
C LEU A 93 -2.18 -7.87 11.02
N ASN A 94 -2.35 -6.72 10.37
CA ASN A 94 -2.01 -6.56 8.95
C ASN A 94 -0.50 -6.61 8.70
N ILE A 95 0.31 -6.04 9.60
CA ILE A 95 1.78 -6.13 9.52
C ILE A 95 2.21 -7.59 9.62
N VAL A 96 1.77 -8.31 10.66
CA VAL A 96 2.12 -9.72 10.88
C VAL A 96 1.69 -10.59 9.70
N ARG A 97 0.48 -10.36 9.15
CA ARG A 97 0.00 -11.08 7.96
C ARG A 97 0.90 -10.84 6.75
N ASN A 98 1.27 -9.58 6.50
CA ASN A 98 2.09 -9.21 5.36
C ASN A 98 3.52 -9.74 5.50
N GLU A 99 4.08 -9.71 6.71
CA GLU A 99 5.38 -10.31 7.03
C GLU A 99 5.37 -11.82 6.78
N GLY A 100 4.33 -12.54 7.23
CA GLY A 100 4.19 -13.97 6.97
C GLY A 100 4.12 -14.30 5.46
N ARG A 101 3.40 -13.47 4.68
CA ARG A 101 3.37 -13.61 3.21
C ARG A 101 4.74 -13.36 2.59
N LEU A 102 5.46 -12.33 3.04
CA LEU A 102 6.81 -12.02 2.54
C LEU A 102 7.79 -13.15 2.86
N GLN A 103 7.74 -13.73 4.06
CA GLN A 103 8.57 -14.88 4.42
C GLN A 103 8.27 -16.11 3.56
N SER A 104 6.99 -16.40 3.31
CA SER A 104 6.58 -17.51 2.44
C SER A 104 7.07 -17.33 1.00
N VAL A 105 6.95 -16.12 0.45
CA VAL A 105 7.49 -15.78 -0.88
C VAL A 105 9.01 -15.97 -0.91
N LYS A 106 9.72 -15.50 0.12
CA LYS A 106 11.18 -15.65 0.21
C LYS A 106 11.61 -17.12 0.18
N VAL A 107 11.01 -17.97 1.01
CA VAL A 107 11.31 -19.41 1.06
C VAL A 107 11.05 -20.09 -0.28
N THR A 108 9.96 -19.71 -0.96
CA THR A 108 9.62 -20.27 -2.27
C THR A 108 10.67 -19.87 -3.31
N THR A 109 11.06 -18.60 -3.35
CA THR A 109 12.10 -18.10 -4.25
C THR A 109 13.45 -18.78 -4.00
N ASP A 110 13.85 -18.92 -2.74
CA ASP A 110 15.11 -19.59 -2.37
C ASP A 110 15.09 -21.07 -2.83
N GLY A 111 13.96 -21.77 -2.65
CA GLY A 111 13.77 -23.14 -3.13
C GLY A 111 13.87 -23.26 -4.66
N VAL A 112 13.23 -22.35 -5.40
CA VAL A 112 13.31 -22.31 -6.87
C VAL A 112 14.73 -22.03 -7.35
N LEU A 113 15.42 -21.06 -6.75
CA LEU A 113 16.81 -20.74 -7.09
C LEU A 113 17.75 -21.92 -6.82
N ASN A 114 17.55 -22.63 -5.71
CA ASN A 114 18.33 -23.82 -5.41
C ASN A 114 18.08 -24.93 -6.44
N ALA A 115 16.82 -25.17 -6.83
CA ALA A 115 16.48 -26.16 -7.85
C ALA A 115 17.11 -25.84 -9.22
N ILE A 116 17.10 -24.57 -9.64
CA ILE A 116 17.75 -24.11 -10.87
C ILE A 116 19.27 -24.35 -10.78
N ARG A 117 19.89 -23.98 -9.66
CA ARG A 117 21.33 -24.19 -9.45
C ARG A 117 21.71 -25.66 -9.56
N THR A 118 21.03 -26.53 -8.83
CA THR A 118 21.30 -27.97 -8.86
C THR A 118 21.07 -28.56 -10.26
N THR A 119 20.04 -28.12 -10.97
CA THR A 119 19.77 -28.58 -12.35
C THR A 119 20.91 -28.15 -13.29
N ASN A 120 21.40 -26.92 -13.17
CA ASN A 120 22.52 -26.43 -13.96
C ASN A 120 23.81 -27.19 -13.64
N GLU A 121 24.09 -27.47 -12.36
CA GLU A 121 25.25 -28.28 -11.93
C GLU A 121 25.20 -29.69 -12.52
N ILE A 122 24.03 -30.35 -12.47
CA ILE A 122 23.82 -31.68 -13.09
C ILE A 122 24.04 -31.60 -14.60
N HIS A 123 23.50 -30.57 -15.26
CA HIS A 123 23.66 -30.40 -16.71
C HIS A 123 25.13 -30.24 -17.10
N GLN A 124 25.89 -29.41 -16.37
CA GLN A 124 27.33 -29.23 -16.59
C GLN A 124 28.11 -30.53 -16.36
N HIS A 125 27.80 -31.27 -15.28
CA HIS A 125 28.42 -32.57 -15.02
C HIS A 125 28.14 -33.58 -16.16
N ASN A 126 26.90 -33.62 -16.65
CA ASN A 126 26.51 -34.52 -17.74
C ASN A 126 27.23 -34.16 -19.04
N LEU A 127 27.38 -32.87 -19.37
CA LEU A 127 28.16 -32.43 -20.52
C LEU A 127 29.62 -32.89 -20.42
N LEU A 128 30.24 -32.73 -19.25
CA LEU A 128 31.62 -33.18 -19.01
C LEU A 128 31.77 -34.71 -19.10
N SER A 129 30.76 -35.45 -18.67
CA SER A 129 30.76 -36.92 -18.68
C SER A 129 30.58 -37.53 -20.08
N LEU A 130 29.97 -36.79 -21.01
CA LEU A 130 29.75 -37.22 -22.39
C LEU A 130 30.93 -36.90 -23.33
N LEU A 131 31.92 -36.14 -22.85
CA LEU A 131 33.17 -35.94 -23.58
C LEU A 131 34.00 -37.24 -23.49
N PRO A 132 34.47 -37.81 -24.62
CA PRO A 132 35.39 -38.94 -24.60
C PRO A 132 36.61 -38.58 -23.75
N ALA A 133 37.07 -39.49 -22.88
CA ALA A 133 38.30 -39.31 -22.12
C ALA A 133 39.47 -39.05 -23.10
N GLY A 134 39.83 -37.78 -23.28
CA GLY A 134 40.82 -37.33 -24.26
C GLY A 134 40.38 -36.18 -25.18
N TYR A 135 39.10 -35.79 -25.22
CA TYR A 135 38.65 -34.59 -25.95
C TYR A 135 38.36 -33.43 -25.00
N SER A 136 39.38 -32.60 -24.76
CA SER A 136 39.14 -31.21 -24.36
C SER A 136 38.44 -30.49 -25.51
N PRO A 137 37.36 -29.73 -25.28
CA PRO A 137 36.87 -28.79 -26.28
C PRO A 137 37.97 -27.76 -26.52
N LYS A 138 38.74 -27.91 -27.61
CA LYS A 138 39.48 -26.78 -28.16
C LYS A 138 38.40 -25.84 -28.67
N ILE A 139 38.10 -24.81 -27.88
CA ILE A 139 37.57 -23.56 -28.42
C ILE A 139 38.52 -23.19 -29.55
N GLY A 140 38.04 -23.29 -30.79
CA GLY A 140 38.80 -22.95 -31.97
C GLY A 140 39.10 -21.47 -31.98
N LEU A 141 40.17 -21.08 -31.31
CA LEU A 141 40.98 -19.96 -31.74
C LEU A 141 42.03 -20.57 -32.65
N ASN A 142 41.78 -20.48 -33.95
CA ASN A 142 42.79 -20.74 -34.95
C ASN A 142 43.87 -19.66 -34.77
N SER A 143 44.93 -19.97 -34.04
CA SER A 143 46.11 -19.10 -33.94
C SER A 143 47.09 -19.47 -35.03
N ASP A 144 46.78 -19.01 -36.23
CA ASP A 144 47.77 -18.62 -37.25
C ASP A 144 47.18 -17.40 -37.96
N GLU A 145 47.35 -16.23 -37.36
CA GLU A 145 48.10 -15.15 -37.97
C GLU A 145 48.28 -13.98 -36.98
N GLN A 146 49.56 -13.71 -36.71
CA GLN A 146 50.14 -12.40 -36.40
C GLN A 146 49.85 -11.74 -35.04
N ASN A 147 50.83 -11.95 -34.15
CA ASN A 147 51.69 -10.89 -33.61
C ASN A 147 50.99 -9.61 -33.09
N THR A 148 50.82 -9.48 -31.77
CA THR A 148 51.78 -8.77 -30.90
C THR A 148 51.17 -8.45 -29.53
N LYS A 149 51.97 -8.72 -28.50
CA LYS A 149 52.04 -8.02 -27.19
C LYS A 149 50.78 -7.97 -26.30
N SER A 150 50.82 -8.87 -25.32
CA SER A 150 50.09 -8.82 -24.05
C SER A 150 50.48 -7.59 -23.23
N ASP A 151 49.46 -6.88 -22.74
CA ASP A 151 49.44 -6.27 -21.40
C ASP A 151 47.97 -5.97 -21.04
N PHE A 152 47.29 -6.93 -20.42
CA PHE A 152 46.00 -6.67 -19.77
C PHE A 152 46.21 -6.55 -18.26
N SER A 153 46.46 -5.31 -17.86
CA SER A 153 46.17 -4.78 -16.54
C SER A 153 44.84 -4.01 -16.58
N SER A 154 44.28 -3.83 -15.38
CA SER A 154 43.18 -2.96 -14.97
C SER A 154 41.74 -3.52 -14.99
N GLU A 155 41.29 -3.87 -13.78
CA GLU A 155 40.31 -3.06 -13.04
C GLU A 155 39.13 -2.54 -13.88
N TYR A 156 37.97 -3.20 -13.75
CA TYR A 156 36.72 -2.62 -14.21
C TYR A 156 35.96 -2.00 -13.03
N THR A 157 35.95 -0.67 -13.00
CA THR A 157 35.12 0.17 -12.13
C THR A 157 33.70 0.29 -12.69
N PRO A 158 32.65 0.42 -11.85
CA PRO A 158 31.28 0.58 -12.32
C PRO A 158 31.06 2.01 -12.83
N SER A 159 30.79 2.19 -14.12
CA SER A 159 30.43 3.50 -14.67
C SER A 159 29.01 3.89 -14.27
N THR A 160 28.90 4.81 -13.31
CA THR A 160 27.75 5.71 -13.17
C THR A 160 27.92 6.85 -14.16
N LEU A 161 27.14 6.87 -15.23
CA LEU A 161 26.94 8.07 -16.05
C LEU A 161 25.44 8.36 -16.11
N LEU A 162 25.04 9.24 -15.21
CA LEU A 162 23.93 10.14 -15.41
C LEU A 162 24.33 11.09 -16.53
N ASP A 163 23.53 11.18 -17.58
CA ASP A 163 23.34 12.46 -18.24
C ASP A 163 21.87 12.64 -18.64
N SER A 164 21.43 13.88 -18.53
CA SER A 164 20.04 14.28 -18.37
C SER A 164 19.36 14.66 -19.68
N SER A 165 18.04 14.52 -19.66
CA SER A 165 17.02 15.29 -20.42
C SER A 165 16.36 14.60 -21.61
N SER A 166 15.08 14.25 -21.43
CA SER A 166 14.06 14.43 -22.46
C SER A 166 12.71 14.70 -21.80
N GLU A 167 12.23 15.89 -22.03
CA GLU A 167 10.90 16.43 -21.75
C GLU A 167 9.82 15.57 -22.41
N TYR A 168 8.74 15.22 -21.69
CA TYR A 168 7.51 14.70 -22.30
C TYR A 168 6.31 15.37 -21.63
N THR A 169 5.60 16.17 -22.40
CA THR A 169 4.35 16.83 -22.03
C THR A 169 3.15 15.88 -22.19
N PRO A 170 2.06 16.09 -21.44
CA PRO A 170 0.84 15.29 -21.57
C PRO A 170 0.01 15.80 -22.76
N SER A 171 -0.61 14.91 -23.51
CA SER A 171 -1.70 15.28 -24.42
C SER A 171 -2.83 14.28 -24.30
N ASP A 172 -3.98 14.85 -23.95
CA ASP A 172 -5.31 14.27 -23.91
C ASP A 172 -5.77 13.81 -25.28
N GLU A 173 -6.33 12.60 -25.35
CA GLU A 173 -7.47 12.24 -26.23
C GLU A 173 -8.06 10.93 -25.66
N SER A 174 -9.14 10.99 -24.88
CA SER A 174 -10.53 10.86 -25.34
C SER A 174 -10.80 9.52 -26.05
N GLY A 175 -11.49 8.59 -25.37
CA GLY A 175 -12.15 7.47 -26.04
C GLY A 175 -12.45 6.25 -25.18
N GLU A 176 -13.66 6.23 -24.60
CA GLU A 176 -14.51 5.05 -24.35
C GLU A 176 -14.43 4.34 -22.98
N ASP A 177 -15.35 4.81 -22.13
CA ASP A 177 -16.06 4.09 -21.08
C ASP A 177 -16.74 2.79 -21.58
N ASP A 178 -17.11 1.90 -20.64
CA ASP A 178 -18.05 0.76 -20.76
C ASP A 178 -17.52 -0.70 -20.67
N VAL A 179 -16.60 -1.03 -19.74
CA VAL A 179 -16.36 -2.47 -19.41
C VAL A 179 -16.38 -2.82 -17.91
N ILE A 180 -16.55 -1.86 -16.99
CA ILE A 180 -16.55 -2.14 -15.54
C ILE A 180 -17.88 -1.73 -14.87
N LEU A 181 -19.02 -2.07 -15.48
CA LEU A 181 -20.33 -1.86 -14.84
C LEU A 181 -21.32 -3.02 -15.02
N VAL A 182 -20.86 -4.27 -15.14
CA VAL A 182 -21.77 -5.45 -15.22
C VAL A 182 -21.49 -6.50 -14.13
N LYS A 183 -20.38 -6.41 -13.38
CA LYS A 183 -19.98 -7.50 -12.46
C LYS A 183 -20.44 -7.31 -11.00
N ILE A 184 -21.08 -6.20 -10.65
CA ILE A 184 -21.49 -5.91 -9.26
C ILE A 184 -22.98 -6.25 -9.02
N GLU A 185 -23.85 -6.22 -10.03
CA GLU A 185 -25.28 -6.53 -9.84
C GLU A 185 -25.60 -8.03 -9.70
N GLN A 186 -24.78 -8.93 -10.25
CA GLN A 186 -25.02 -10.38 -10.13
C GLN A 186 -24.66 -10.97 -8.75
N ILE A 187 -23.85 -10.26 -7.94
CA ILE A 187 -23.45 -10.72 -6.61
C ILE A 187 -24.47 -10.27 -5.55
N SER A 188 -25.12 -9.12 -5.75
CA SER A 188 -26.15 -8.60 -4.84
C SER A 188 -27.46 -9.42 -4.89
N THR A 189 -27.88 -9.85 -6.09
CA THR A 189 -29.11 -10.64 -6.27
C THR A 189 -29.02 -12.07 -5.72
N LYS A 190 -27.84 -12.71 -5.76
CA LYS A 190 -27.64 -14.04 -5.14
C LYS A 190 -27.60 -14.01 -3.61
N LYS A 191 -27.08 -12.94 -2.99
CA LYS A 191 -27.08 -12.81 -1.52
C LYS A 191 -28.49 -12.57 -0.96
N ASN A 192 -29.33 -11.82 -1.66
CA ASN A 192 -30.69 -11.55 -1.20
C ASN A 192 -31.64 -12.78 -1.29
N GLN A 193 -31.43 -13.71 -2.21
CA GLN A 193 -32.24 -14.94 -2.26
C GLN A 193 -31.91 -15.93 -1.12
N ILE A 194 -30.65 -16.01 -0.69
CA ILE A 194 -30.23 -16.92 0.39
C ILE A 194 -30.74 -16.45 1.75
N VAL A 195 -30.79 -15.13 2.00
CA VAL A 195 -31.26 -14.57 3.27
C VAL A 195 -32.78 -14.67 3.42
N VAL A 196 -33.54 -14.55 2.32
CA VAL A 196 -35.01 -14.68 2.37
C VAL A 196 -35.44 -16.15 2.55
N HIS A 197 -34.72 -17.11 1.95
CA HIS A 197 -35.05 -18.53 2.11
C HIS A 197 -34.74 -19.07 3.52
N GLN A 198 -33.67 -18.59 4.17
CA GLN A 198 -33.35 -18.98 5.56
C GLN A 198 -34.28 -18.37 6.61
N ARG A 199 -34.92 -17.22 6.34
CA ARG A 199 -35.93 -16.66 7.25
C ARG A 199 -37.26 -17.40 7.19
N ASN A 200 -37.68 -17.88 6.03
CA ASN A 200 -38.96 -18.58 5.88
C ASN A 200 -38.98 -20.00 6.48
N LEU A 201 -37.82 -20.66 6.56
CA LEU A 201 -37.71 -21.99 7.20
C LEU A 201 -37.70 -21.94 8.74
N ARG A 202 -37.54 -20.75 9.35
CA ARG A 202 -37.51 -20.58 10.81
C ARG A 202 -38.86 -20.20 11.43
N ILE A 203 -39.86 -19.91 10.60
CA ILE A 203 -41.21 -19.49 11.03
C ILE A 203 -42.21 -20.66 10.96
N LEU A 204 -41.81 -21.81 10.40
CA LEU A 204 -42.66 -23.00 10.22
C LEU A 204 -42.16 -24.24 10.99
N SER A 205 -41.28 -24.08 11.99
CA SER A 205 -40.85 -25.14 12.91
C SER A 205 -41.36 -24.89 14.33
#